data_AF-W8BJ17-F1
#
_entry.id   AF-W8BJ17-F1
#
_cell.length_a   1.000
_cell.length_b   1.000
_cell.length_c   1.000
_cell.angle_alpha   90.00
_cell.angle_beta   90.00
_cell.angle_gamma   90.00
#
_symmetry.space_group_name_H-M   'P 1'
#
loop_
_entity.id
_entity.type
_entity.pdbx_description
1 polymer ?
#
loop_
_entity_poly.entity_id
_entity_poly.type
_entity_poly.pdbx_seq_one_letter_code
_entity_poly.pdbx_strand_id
1 'polypeptide(L)'
;MGAPMDAILNPYSEIRVQLAQISANLETMSRMVQTINIRNFNEKEMDELRTQNLKMGNQLMNKFREFKANMPPENDFTLEARMKRTLFYGLYQSYIQVWTRNEEFLQLYERKLKKNLEMHSKIMNCNSTEEEIEELIANKTTNLFVGNILEETENERRTLRDLMDRFNELKKLEKSIEDVHALFLRIQTLVMEQSETINRVEFVAQQATHFVDKGQHKLQKAESLKKKALKKKYWLIGITLAVLIILILIGIYL
;
A
#
# COMPACT_ATOMS: atom_id res chain seq x y z
N MET A 1 6.30 -7.87 -37.51
CA MET A 1 7.42 -8.35 -36.66
C MET A 1 7.50 -7.45 -35.44
N GLY A 2 6.90 -7.86 -34.31
CA GLY A 2 6.85 -7.07 -33.05
C GLY A 2 6.58 -7.91 -31.80
N ALA A 3 6.06 -9.13 -31.99
CA ALA A 3 5.69 -10.07 -30.94
C ALA A 3 6.81 -10.58 -29.98
N PRO A 4 8.10 -10.71 -30.34
CA PRO A 4 9.09 -11.30 -29.42
C PRO A 4 9.49 -10.35 -28.28
N MET A 5 9.70 -9.07 -28.62
CA MET A 5 10.16 -8.06 -27.67
C MET A 5 9.05 -7.70 -26.66
N ASP A 6 7.82 -7.54 -27.15
CA ASP A 6 6.68 -7.21 -26.30
C ASP A 6 6.39 -8.34 -25.29
N ALA A 7 6.56 -9.60 -25.69
CA ALA A 7 6.41 -10.75 -24.79
C ALA A 7 7.45 -10.74 -23.66
N ILE A 8 8.69 -10.31 -23.95
CA ILE A 8 9.74 -10.18 -22.93
C ILE A 8 9.45 -8.99 -22.01
N LEU A 9 9.04 -7.83 -22.55
CA LEU A 9 8.89 -6.59 -21.78
C LEU A 9 7.62 -6.54 -20.92
N ASN A 10 6.53 -7.16 -21.37
CA ASN A 10 5.21 -7.03 -20.74
C ASN A 10 5.20 -7.45 -19.25
N PRO A 11 5.79 -8.58 -18.83
CA PRO A 11 5.82 -8.97 -17.41
C PRO A 11 6.57 -7.96 -16.52
N TYR A 12 7.65 -7.38 -17.02
CA TYR A 12 8.42 -6.36 -16.30
C TYR A 12 7.72 -5.00 -16.25
N SER A 13 6.88 -4.68 -17.24
CA SER A 13 6.06 -3.46 -17.23
C SER A 13 5.05 -3.46 -16.08
N GLU A 14 4.47 -4.63 -15.77
CA GLU A 14 3.52 -4.77 -14.68
C GLU A 14 4.19 -4.57 -13.31
N ILE A 15 5.43 -5.06 -13.14
CA ILE A 15 6.23 -4.81 -11.94
C ILE A 15 6.45 -3.31 -11.73
N ARG A 16 6.79 -2.56 -12.79
CA ARG A 16 6.97 -1.10 -12.71
C ARG A 16 5.72 -0.39 -12.24
N VAL A 17 4.56 -0.78 -12.78
CA VAL A 17 3.27 -0.21 -12.39
C VAL A 17 3.00 -0.44 -10.90
N GLN A 18 3.24 -1.65 -10.40
CA GLN A 18 3.05 -1.95 -8.97
C GLN A 18 4.02 -1.15 -8.09
N LEU A 19 5.30 -1.05 -8.48
CA LEU A 19 6.29 -0.24 -7.74
C LEU A 19 5.94 1.26 -7.72
N ALA A 20 5.45 1.80 -8.84
CA ALA A 20 4.98 3.17 -8.93
C ALA A 20 3.75 3.40 -8.03
N GLN A 21 2.81 2.44 -8.01
CA GLN A 21 1.62 2.52 -7.16
C GLN A 21 1.98 2.47 -5.66
N ILE A 22 2.91 1.60 -5.24
CA ILE A 22 3.39 1.58 -3.85
C ILE A 22 4.01 2.94 -3.47
N SER A 23 4.81 3.52 -4.37
CA SER A 23 5.42 4.84 -4.15
C SER A 23 4.37 5.95 -4.03
N ALA A 24 3.36 5.96 -4.90
CA ALA A 24 2.26 6.94 -4.84
C ALA A 24 1.42 6.81 -3.56
N ASN A 25 1.19 5.57 -3.11
CA ASN A 25 0.54 5.29 -1.84
C ASN A 25 1.37 5.84 -0.67
N LEU A 26 2.70 5.63 -0.68
CA LEU A 26 3.62 6.16 0.34
C LEU A 26 3.60 7.69 0.41
N GLU A 27 3.59 8.38 -0.73
CA GLU A 27 3.48 9.84 -0.78
C GLU A 27 2.15 10.34 -0.22
N THR A 28 1.07 9.60 -0.47
CA THR A 28 -0.26 9.92 0.06
C THR A 28 -0.30 9.75 1.57
N MET A 29 0.21 8.62 2.08
CA MET A 29 0.33 8.37 3.53
C MET A 29 1.25 9.39 4.20
N SER A 30 2.37 9.76 3.57
CA SER A 30 3.30 10.77 4.08
C SER A 30 2.63 12.15 4.22
N ARG A 31 1.80 12.53 3.24
CA ARG A 31 1.02 13.78 3.32
C ARG A 31 0.02 13.75 4.47
N MET A 32 -0.70 12.63 4.68
CA MET A 32 -1.63 12.48 5.81
C MET A 32 -0.94 12.70 7.15
N VAL A 33 0.27 12.16 7.32
CA VAL A 33 1.07 12.26 8.56
C VAL A 33 1.76 13.64 8.72
N GLN A 34 1.88 14.43 7.66
CA GLN A 34 2.36 15.83 7.74
C GLN A 34 1.27 16.81 8.19
N THR A 35 0.01 16.58 7.80
CA THR A 35 -1.13 17.40 8.23
C THR A 35 -1.45 17.14 9.71
N ILE A 36 -0.87 17.94 10.60
CA ILE A 36 -1.17 17.99 12.04
C ILE A 36 -2.57 18.59 12.25
N ASN A 37 -3.61 17.87 11.84
CA ASN A 37 -4.96 18.10 12.35
C ASN A 37 -5.62 16.75 12.60
N ILE A 38 -5.47 16.29 13.83
CA ILE A 38 -6.02 15.06 14.42
C ILE A 38 -7.51 14.87 14.05
N ARG A 39 -8.25 15.94 13.78
CA ARG A 39 -9.69 15.91 13.41
C ARG A 39 -10.00 15.38 12.00
N ASN A 40 -9.06 15.42 11.05
CA ASN A 40 -9.31 15.03 9.66
C ASN A 40 -8.42 13.85 9.19
N PHE A 41 -7.68 13.22 10.09
CA PHE A 41 -6.87 12.06 9.75
C PHE A 41 -7.78 10.87 9.40
N ASN A 42 -7.65 10.36 8.18
CA ASN A 42 -8.46 9.25 7.70
C ASN A 42 -7.75 7.91 8.02
N GLU A 43 -7.93 7.40 9.24
CA GLU A 43 -7.31 6.14 9.69
C GLU A 43 -7.65 4.97 8.75
N LYS A 44 -8.89 4.93 8.27
CA LYS A 44 -9.34 3.89 7.34
C LYS A 44 -8.55 3.91 6.03
N GLU A 45 -8.34 5.10 5.45
CA GLU A 45 -7.55 5.24 4.23
C GLU A 45 -6.07 4.91 4.47
N MET A 46 -5.50 5.28 5.62
CA MET A 46 -4.14 4.87 5.98
C MET A 46 -4.01 3.34 6.08
N ASP A 47 -4.97 2.66 6.72
CA ASP A 47 -5.00 1.20 6.84
C ASP A 47 -5.18 0.50 5.49
N GLU A 48 -6.07 1.03 4.64
CA GLU A 48 -6.28 0.54 3.26
C GLU A 48 -4.99 0.65 2.43
N LEU A 49 -4.30 1.79 2.48
CA LEU A 49 -3.04 2.01 1.73
C LEU A 49 -1.91 1.10 2.24
N ARG A 50 -1.76 0.92 3.55
CA ARG A 50 -0.79 -0.02 4.13
C ARG A 50 -1.06 -1.47 3.69
N THR A 51 -2.32 -1.90 3.77
CA THR A 51 -2.74 -3.25 3.35
C THR A 51 -2.53 -3.46 1.84
N GLN A 52 -2.85 -2.46 1.02
CA GLN A 52 -2.59 -2.50 -0.43
C GLN A 52 -1.09 -2.61 -0.72
N ASN A 53 -0.24 -1.82 -0.06
CA ASN A 53 1.21 -1.88 -0.22
C ASN A 53 1.75 -3.26 0.17
N LEU A 54 1.30 -3.83 1.29
CA LEU A 54 1.69 -5.18 1.72
C LEU A 54 1.30 -6.25 0.69
N LYS A 55 0.08 -6.16 0.15
CA LYS A 55 -0.39 -7.08 -0.88
C LYS A 55 0.44 -6.98 -2.16
N MET A 56 0.67 -5.77 -2.66
CA MET A 56 1.50 -5.53 -3.86
C MET A 56 2.94 -6.00 -3.64
N GLY A 57 3.53 -5.70 -2.48
CA GLY A 57 4.85 -6.19 -2.11
C GLY A 57 4.95 -7.72 -2.16
N ASN A 58 3.98 -8.43 -1.59
CA ASN A 58 3.97 -9.90 -1.65
C ASN A 58 3.80 -10.44 -3.08
N GLN A 59 2.97 -9.79 -3.90
CA GLN A 59 2.82 -10.14 -5.32
C GLN A 59 4.12 -9.95 -6.08
N LEU A 60 4.82 -8.83 -5.86
CA LEU A 60 6.14 -8.57 -6.43
C LEU A 60 7.15 -9.63 -6.02
N MET A 61 7.20 -9.98 -4.74
CA MET A 61 8.11 -11.02 -4.24
C MET A 61 7.90 -12.37 -4.93
N ASN A 62 6.65 -12.78 -5.13
CA ASN A 62 6.34 -14.01 -5.84
C ASN A 62 6.79 -13.94 -7.31
N LYS A 63 6.56 -12.82 -7.99
CA LYS A 63 7.04 -12.60 -9.37
C LYS A 63 8.56 -12.62 -9.48
N PHE A 64 9.27 -11.97 -8.56
CA PHE A 64 10.73 -11.99 -8.56
C PHE A 64 11.27 -13.39 -8.30
N ARG A 65 10.64 -14.20 -7.43
CA ARG A 65 11.00 -15.62 -7.28
C ARG A 65 10.81 -16.40 -8.57
N GLU A 66 9.68 -16.22 -9.24
CA GLU A 66 9.40 -16.86 -10.53
C GLU A 66 10.42 -16.45 -11.61
N PHE A 67 10.75 -15.17 -11.70
CA PHE A 67 11.73 -14.67 -12.68
C PHE A 67 13.15 -15.15 -12.37
N LYS A 68 13.50 -15.29 -11.10
CA LYS A 68 14.80 -15.85 -10.70
C LYS A 68 14.89 -17.34 -11.04
N ALA A 69 13.82 -18.11 -10.82
CA ALA A 69 13.77 -19.52 -11.15
C ALA A 69 13.86 -19.78 -12.67
N ASN A 70 13.27 -18.90 -13.47
CA ASN A 70 13.30 -18.96 -14.94
C ASN A 70 14.41 -18.10 -15.56
N MET A 71 15.44 -17.74 -14.78
CA MET A 71 16.52 -16.88 -15.26
C MET A 71 17.40 -17.66 -16.26
N PRO A 72 17.73 -17.07 -17.43
CA PRO A 72 18.68 -17.68 -18.35
C PRO A 72 20.06 -17.90 -17.70
N PRO A 73 20.79 -18.97 -18.09
CA PRO A 73 22.13 -19.25 -17.59
C PRO A 73 23.08 -18.06 -17.78
N GLU A 74 24.09 -17.92 -16.90
CA GLU A 74 25.00 -16.77 -16.96
C GLU A 74 25.85 -16.73 -18.23
N ASN A 75 26.21 -17.91 -18.73
CA ASN A 75 26.94 -18.12 -19.98
C ASN A 75 26.05 -17.98 -21.25
N ASP A 76 24.75 -17.72 -21.09
CA ASP A 76 23.88 -17.36 -22.21
C ASP A 76 24.01 -15.87 -22.52
N PHE A 77 24.83 -15.57 -23.54
CA PHE A 77 25.09 -14.19 -23.98
C PHE A 77 24.11 -13.68 -25.04
N THR A 78 23.02 -14.41 -25.32
CA THR A 78 21.99 -13.92 -26.23
C THR A 78 21.40 -12.59 -25.76
N LEU A 79 20.91 -11.79 -26.71
CA LEU A 79 20.32 -10.49 -26.40
C LEU A 79 19.14 -10.64 -25.41
N GLU A 80 18.29 -11.64 -25.63
CA GLU A 80 17.17 -11.96 -24.75
C GLU A 80 17.63 -12.29 -23.32
N ALA A 81 18.63 -13.16 -23.18
CA ALA A 81 19.13 -13.54 -21.86
C ALA A 81 19.73 -12.36 -21.09
N ARG A 82 20.52 -11.54 -21.77
CA ARG A 82 21.10 -10.32 -21.18
C ARG A 82 20.03 -9.30 -20.80
N MET A 83 19.00 -9.15 -21.63
CA MET A 83 17.89 -8.27 -21.34
C MET A 83 17.09 -8.73 -20.11
N LYS A 84 16.71 -10.01 -20.03
CA LYS A 84 15.97 -10.55 -18.88
C LYS A 84 16.73 -10.36 -17.57
N ARG A 85 18.05 -10.62 -17.58
CA ARG A 85 18.94 -10.37 -16.44
C ARG A 85 18.97 -8.89 -16.06
N THR A 86 19.20 -8.00 -17.03
CA THR A 86 19.26 -6.55 -16.80
C THR A 86 17.95 -6.00 -16.23
N LEU A 87 16.81 -6.40 -16.82
CA LEU A 87 15.47 -6.02 -16.38
C LEU A 87 15.19 -6.50 -14.96
N PHE A 88 15.51 -7.77 -14.67
CA PHE A 88 15.33 -8.35 -13.35
C PHE A 88 16.12 -7.58 -12.30
N TYR A 89 17.43 -7.44 -12.48
CA TYR A 89 18.28 -6.80 -11.46
C TYR A 89 17.93 -5.33 -11.26
N GLY A 90 17.66 -4.59 -12.34
CA GLY A 90 17.26 -3.19 -12.26
C GLY A 90 15.95 -3.00 -11.49
N LEU A 91 14.92 -3.79 -11.81
CA LEU A 91 13.62 -3.69 -11.14
C LEU A 91 13.63 -4.22 -9.71
N TYR A 92 14.46 -5.23 -9.45
CA TYR A 92 14.62 -5.78 -8.11
C TYR A 92 15.33 -4.79 -7.18
N GLN A 93 16.31 -4.04 -7.70
CA GLN A 93 16.89 -2.90 -6.97
C GLN A 93 15.84 -1.81 -6.67
N SER A 94 15.01 -1.45 -7.66
CA SER A 94 13.90 -0.52 -7.41
C SER A 94 12.91 -1.06 -6.36
N TYR A 95 12.66 -2.38 -6.36
CA TYR A 95 11.80 -3.01 -5.35
C TYR A 95 12.38 -2.89 -3.93
N ILE A 96 13.68 -3.17 -3.76
CA ILE A 96 14.38 -2.96 -2.48
C ILE A 96 14.26 -1.50 -2.04
N GLN A 97 14.57 -0.54 -2.91
CA GLN A 97 14.50 0.89 -2.59
C GLN A 97 13.09 1.36 -2.19
N VAL A 98 12.05 0.90 -2.89
CA VAL A 98 10.65 1.21 -2.55
C VAL A 98 10.28 0.58 -1.20
N TRP A 99 10.71 -0.65 -0.95
CA TRP A 99 10.38 -1.35 0.29
C TRP A 99 11.10 -0.76 1.51
N THR A 100 12.37 -0.37 1.37
CA THR A 100 13.10 0.36 2.42
C THR A 100 12.41 1.68 2.78
N ARG A 101 11.97 2.47 1.78
CA ARG A 101 11.17 3.68 2.04
C ARG A 101 9.85 3.40 2.74
N ASN A 102 9.23 2.25 2.47
CA ASN A 102 8.01 1.82 3.16
C ASN A 102 8.27 1.54 4.64
N GLU A 103 9.35 0.82 4.95
CA GLU A 103 9.77 0.54 6.33
C GLU A 103 10.12 1.82 7.09
N GLU A 104 10.92 2.71 6.49
CA GLU A 104 11.27 4.02 7.06
C GLU A 104 10.04 4.88 7.37
N PHE A 105 9.04 4.88 6.48
CA PHE A 105 7.77 5.57 6.70
C PHE A 105 7.03 5.01 7.92
N LEU A 106 6.90 3.68 8.05
CA LEU A 106 6.20 3.08 9.17
C LEU A 106 6.90 3.35 10.51
N GLN A 107 8.22 3.27 10.55
CA GLN A 107 9.01 3.63 11.75
C GLN A 107 8.84 5.11 12.13
N LEU A 108 8.82 6.01 11.14
CA LEU A 108 8.55 7.43 11.40
C LEU A 108 7.14 7.65 11.95
N TYR A 109 6.15 6.97 11.38
CA TYR A 109 4.76 7.09 11.80
C TYR A 109 4.54 6.51 13.21
N GLU A 110 5.18 5.39 13.54
CA GLU A 110 5.15 4.79 14.87
C GLU A 110 5.69 5.74 15.94
N ARG A 111 6.88 6.30 15.73
CA ARG A 111 7.48 7.30 16.64
C ARG A 111 6.57 8.51 16.85
N LYS A 112 5.86 8.94 15.80
CA LYS A 112 4.90 10.05 15.91
C LYS A 112 3.68 9.68 16.75
N LEU A 113 3.13 8.47 16.57
CA LEU A 113 2.00 7.99 17.37
C LEU A 113 2.38 7.80 18.84
N LYS A 114 3.53 7.17 19.13
CA LYS A 114 4.06 7.02 20.50
C LYS A 114 4.20 8.38 21.21
N LYS A 115 4.86 9.34 20.55
CA LYS A 115 4.98 10.71 21.08
C LYS A 115 3.64 11.40 21.31
N ASN A 116 2.64 11.17 20.45
CA ASN A 116 1.31 11.76 20.62
C ASN A 116 0.56 11.14 21.79
N LEU A 117 0.67 9.82 21.97
CA LEU A 117 0.13 9.09 23.11
C LEU A 117 0.76 9.56 24.42
N GLU A 118 2.08 9.68 24.50
CA GLU A 118 2.78 10.21 25.68
C GLU A 118 2.29 11.62 26.06
N MET A 119 2.15 12.49 25.06
CA MET A 119 1.68 13.86 25.29
C MET A 119 0.26 13.87 25.85
N HIS A 120 -0.67 13.09 25.27
CA HIS A 120 -2.05 13.02 25.74
C HIS A 120 -2.18 12.29 27.08
N SER A 121 -1.34 11.30 27.37
CA SER A 121 -1.32 10.61 28.67
C SER A 121 -0.92 11.57 29.79
N LYS A 122 0.15 12.37 29.58
CA LYS A 122 0.60 13.40 30.54
C LYS A 122 -0.48 14.44 30.83
N ILE A 123 -1.27 14.83 29.82
CA ILE A 123 -2.40 15.76 29.99
C ILE A 123 -3.47 15.17 30.93
N MET A 124 -3.67 13.85 30.92
CA MET A 124 -4.64 13.17 31.78
C MET A 124 -4.08 12.78 33.16
N ASN A 125 -2.93 13.32 33.57
CA ASN A 125 -2.21 12.95 34.81
C ASN A 125 -1.95 11.44 34.97
N CYS A 126 -2.09 10.67 33.89
CA CYS A 126 -1.61 9.32 33.78
C CYS A 126 -0.14 9.47 33.36
N ASN A 127 0.77 9.57 34.33
CA ASN A 127 2.20 9.80 34.12
C ASN A 127 2.88 8.59 33.45
N SER A 128 2.40 8.17 32.29
CA SER A 128 2.93 7.03 31.55
C SER A 128 4.16 7.46 30.76
N THR A 129 5.26 6.75 30.97
CA THR A 129 6.51 6.82 30.21
C THR A 129 6.41 6.10 28.86
N GLU A 130 7.37 6.31 27.96
CA GLU A 130 7.43 5.60 26.67
C GLU A 130 7.50 4.08 26.91
N GLU A 131 8.28 3.65 27.92
CA GLU A 131 8.42 2.25 28.33
C GLU A 131 7.10 1.64 28.82
N GLU A 132 6.31 2.37 29.61
CA GLU A 132 4.99 1.89 30.06
C GLU A 132 3.99 1.82 28.89
N ILE A 133 4.08 2.72 27.92
CA ILE A 133 3.26 2.63 26.70
C ILE A 133 3.65 1.38 25.90
N GLU A 134 4.94 1.10 25.74
CA GLU A 134 5.42 -0.13 25.10
C GLU A 134 4.96 -1.39 25.83
N GLU A 135 5.02 -1.39 27.17
CA GLU A 135 4.53 -2.51 27.99
C GLU A 135 3.01 -2.73 27.83
N LEU A 136 2.23 -1.66 27.73
CA LEU A 136 0.78 -1.76 27.48
C LEU A 136 0.47 -2.36 26.11
N ILE A 137 1.25 -1.99 25.09
CA ILE A 137 1.08 -2.55 23.75
C ILE A 137 1.47 -4.04 23.74
N ALA A 138 2.61 -4.39 24.35
CA ALA A 138 3.08 -5.76 24.47
C ALA A 138 2.08 -6.66 25.21
N ASN A 139 1.54 -6.16 26.33
CA ASN A 139 0.56 -6.88 27.16
C ASN A 139 -0.87 -6.82 26.58
N LYS A 140 -1.12 -6.02 25.54
CA LYS A 140 -2.44 -5.80 24.91
C LYS A 140 -3.52 -5.34 25.90
N THR A 141 -3.14 -4.67 26.99
CA THR A 141 -4.04 -4.22 28.05
C THR A 141 -4.13 -2.70 28.09
N THR A 142 -5.33 -2.15 28.25
CA THR A 142 -5.57 -0.70 28.42
C THR A 142 -5.92 -0.31 29.86
N ASN A 143 -5.79 -1.26 30.81
CA ASN A 143 -6.29 -1.12 32.19
C ASN A 143 -5.68 0.08 32.93
N LEU A 144 -4.44 0.45 32.62
CA LEU A 144 -3.75 1.61 33.19
C LEU A 144 -4.43 2.95 32.84
N PHE A 145 -5.11 3.05 31.70
CA PHE A 145 -5.79 4.29 31.29
C PHE A 145 -7.19 4.46 31.88
N VAL A 146 -7.83 3.37 32.32
CA VAL A 146 -9.25 3.36 32.75
C VAL A 146 -9.39 3.54 34.27
N GLY A 147 -8.37 3.15 35.05
CA GLY A 147 -8.46 3.05 36.51
C GLY A 147 -8.70 4.37 37.27
N ASN A 148 -8.22 5.50 36.75
CA ASN A 148 -8.25 6.78 37.48
C ASN A 148 -9.32 7.78 37.00
N ILE A 149 -9.98 7.56 35.86
CA ILE A 149 -10.84 8.57 35.18
C ILE A 149 -12.34 8.33 35.41
N LEU A 150 -12.72 7.25 36.11
CA LEU A 150 -14.13 6.89 36.35
C LEU A 150 -14.89 7.94 37.19
N GLU A 151 -14.20 8.83 37.90
CA GLU A 151 -14.80 9.88 38.75
C GLU A 151 -14.93 11.28 38.11
N GLU A 152 -14.45 11.51 36.88
CA GLU A 152 -14.31 12.88 36.34
C GLU A 152 -15.16 13.22 35.07
N THR A 153 -15.10 14.49 34.65
CA THR A 153 -16.01 15.23 33.76
C THR A 153 -16.14 14.67 32.34
N GLU A 154 -17.19 15.09 31.61
CA GLU A 154 -17.42 14.72 30.19
C GLU A 154 -16.23 15.05 29.25
N ASN A 155 -15.35 15.97 29.66
CA ASN A 155 -14.16 16.31 28.89
C ASN A 155 -13.07 15.24 29.00
N GLU A 156 -12.76 14.75 30.21
CA GLU A 156 -11.77 13.67 30.42
C GLU A 156 -12.22 12.37 29.76
N ARG A 157 -13.53 12.06 29.77
CA ARG A 157 -14.08 10.91 29.04
C ARG A 157 -13.91 10.99 27.52
N ARG A 158 -13.84 12.19 26.94
CA ARG A 158 -13.56 12.36 25.51
C ARG A 158 -12.08 12.18 25.24
N THR A 159 -11.22 12.79 26.06
CA THR A 159 -9.77 12.64 25.95
C THR A 159 -9.32 11.18 26.11
N LEU A 160 -9.92 10.44 27.06
CA LEU A 160 -9.65 9.02 27.23
C LEU A 160 -10.06 8.19 26.00
N ARG A 161 -11.20 8.48 25.38
CA ARG A 161 -11.62 7.82 24.14
C ARG A 161 -10.66 8.09 23.00
N ASP A 162 -10.28 9.36 22.80
CA ASP A 162 -9.30 9.74 21.79
C ASP A 162 -7.96 9.03 22.02
N LEU A 163 -7.54 8.86 23.28
CA LEU A 163 -6.33 8.12 23.64
C LEU A 163 -6.47 6.62 23.30
N MET A 164 -7.59 5.98 23.65
CA MET A 164 -7.83 4.57 23.35
C MET A 164 -7.86 4.31 21.84
N ASP A 165 -8.43 5.21 21.05
CA ASP A 165 -8.43 5.12 19.59
C ASP A 165 -7.01 5.19 19.02
N ARG A 166 -6.17 6.10 19.54
CA ARG A 166 -4.74 6.20 19.16
C ARG A 166 -3.94 4.96 19.57
N PHE A 167 -4.25 4.37 20.72
CA PHE A 167 -3.61 3.13 21.16
C PHE A 167 -3.98 1.96 20.23
N ASN A 168 -5.24 1.86 19.84
CA ASN A 168 -5.70 0.86 18.88
C ASN A 168 -5.04 1.04 17.50
N GLU A 169 -4.87 2.28 17.04
CA GLU A 169 -4.15 2.62 15.82
C GLU A 169 -2.69 2.15 15.87
N LEU A 170 -1.99 2.44 16.98
CA LEU A 170 -0.60 2.01 17.18
C LEU A 170 -0.46 0.49 17.15
N LYS A 171 -1.37 -0.24 17.79
CA LYS A 171 -1.39 -1.71 17.74
C LYS A 171 -1.57 -2.27 16.32
N LYS A 172 -2.41 -1.64 15.49
CA LYS A 172 -2.55 -2.03 14.06
C LYS A 172 -1.30 -1.68 13.26
N LEU A 173 -0.63 -0.59 13.60
CA LEU A 173 0.60 -0.17 12.96
C LEU A 173 1.73 -1.16 13.22
N GLU A 174 1.91 -1.61 14.47
CA GLU A 174 2.92 -2.61 14.81
C GLU A 174 2.77 -3.90 14.00
N LYS A 175 1.53 -4.40 13.85
CA LYS A 175 1.26 -5.56 13.00
C LYS A 175 1.73 -5.33 11.55
N SER A 176 1.53 -4.13 11.02
CA SER A 176 2.02 -3.78 9.68
C SER A 176 3.54 -3.68 9.62
N ILE A 177 4.20 -3.20 10.67
CA ILE A 177 5.66 -3.15 10.76
C ILE A 177 6.23 -4.57 10.72
N GLU A 178 5.68 -5.49 11.52
CA GLU A 178 6.07 -6.91 11.49
C GLU A 178 5.92 -7.51 10.09
N ASP A 179 4.78 -7.29 9.43
CA ASP A 179 4.49 -7.88 8.13
C ASP A 179 5.40 -7.29 7.03
N VAL A 180 5.67 -5.98 7.08
CA VAL A 180 6.60 -5.31 6.17
C VAL A 180 8.04 -5.78 6.39
N HIS A 181 8.46 -5.95 7.64
CA HIS A 181 9.78 -6.45 8.00
C HIS A 181 9.96 -7.92 7.59
N ALA A 182 8.96 -8.78 7.83
CA ALA A 182 8.99 -10.17 7.39
C ALA A 182 9.14 -10.29 5.86
N LEU A 183 8.48 -9.40 5.10
CA LEU A 183 8.69 -9.31 3.67
C LEU A 183 10.08 -8.78 3.32
N PHE A 184 10.60 -7.78 4.03
CA PHE A 184 11.95 -7.26 3.81
C PHE A 184 13.02 -8.35 3.96
N LEU A 185 12.93 -9.21 4.98
CA LEU A 185 13.82 -10.36 5.15
C LEU A 185 13.74 -11.35 3.98
N ARG A 186 12.52 -11.59 3.47
CA ARG A 186 12.33 -12.44 2.28
C ARG A 186 12.94 -11.81 1.03
N ILE A 187 12.85 -10.49 0.88
CA ILE A 187 13.51 -9.75 -0.20
C ILE A 187 15.01 -9.97 -0.05
N GLN A 188 15.61 -9.68 1.09
CA GLN A 188 17.05 -9.84 1.30
C GLN A 188 17.56 -11.25 1.03
N THR A 189 16.78 -12.29 1.36
CA THR A 189 17.18 -13.69 1.11
C THR A 189 17.30 -14.02 -0.39
N LEU A 190 16.55 -13.33 -1.27
CA LEU A 190 16.65 -13.54 -2.71
C LEU A 190 17.85 -12.80 -3.33
N VAL A 191 18.49 -11.89 -2.58
CA VAL A 191 19.78 -11.28 -2.94
C VAL A 191 20.87 -12.31 -2.66
N MET A 192 21.45 -12.93 -3.70
CA MET A 192 22.69 -13.70 -3.48
C MET A 192 23.84 -13.34 -4.40
N GLU A 193 23.66 -12.88 -5.64
CA GLU A 193 24.82 -12.55 -6.48
C GLU A 193 24.51 -11.34 -7.35
N GLN A 194 25.14 -10.21 -7.02
CA GLN A 194 25.08 -8.97 -7.79
C GLN A 194 26.48 -8.71 -8.33
N SER A 195 26.74 -9.12 -9.57
CA SER A 195 27.97 -8.79 -10.29
C SER A 195 27.65 -7.94 -11.53
N GLU A 196 28.28 -6.76 -11.55
CA GLU A 196 28.56 -5.86 -12.68
C GLU A 196 27.46 -5.34 -13.63
N THR A 197 26.20 -5.76 -13.52
CA THR A 197 25.17 -5.36 -14.53
C THR A 197 24.45 -4.04 -14.19
N ILE A 198 25.01 -3.20 -13.31
CA ILE A 198 24.39 -1.93 -12.91
C ILE A 198 24.45 -0.89 -14.06
N ASN A 199 25.52 -0.88 -14.85
CA ASN A 199 25.74 0.14 -15.88
C ASN A 199 24.88 0.00 -17.17
N ARG A 200 23.99 -1.00 -17.28
CA ARG A 200 23.05 -1.15 -18.41
C ARG A 200 21.60 -0.86 -18.07
N VAL A 201 21.31 -0.55 -16.81
CA VAL A 201 19.95 -0.34 -16.29
C VAL A 201 19.33 0.94 -16.86
N GLU A 202 20.10 2.00 -17.09
CA GLU A 202 19.59 3.26 -17.64
C GLU A 202 18.97 3.11 -19.04
N PHE A 203 19.61 2.34 -19.93
CA PHE A 203 19.13 2.16 -21.31
C PHE A 203 17.80 1.39 -21.36
N VAL A 204 17.68 0.34 -20.55
CA VAL A 204 16.45 -0.45 -20.46
C VAL A 204 15.37 0.29 -19.66
N ALA A 205 15.78 1.10 -18.68
CA ALA A 205 14.86 1.97 -17.94
C ALA A 205 14.21 3.02 -18.83
N GLN A 206 14.97 3.69 -19.70
CA GLN A 206 14.46 4.63 -20.70
C GLN A 206 13.51 3.99 -21.71
N GLN A 207 13.78 2.76 -22.14
CA GLN A 207 12.90 2.11 -23.12
C GLN A 207 11.58 1.63 -22.47
N ALA A 208 11.62 1.21 -21.21
CA ALA A 208 10.43 0.77 -20.48
C ALA A 208 9.62 1.92 -19.83
N THR A 209 10.18 3.10 -19.57
CA THR A 209 9.39 4.30 -19.20
C THR A 209 8.43 4.68 -20.32
N HIS A 210 8.85 4.58 -21.59
CA HIS A 210 7.96 4.78 -22.75
C HIS A 210 6.77 3.79 -22.78
N PHE A 211 6.89 2.58 -22.20
CA PHE A 211 5.79 1.62 -22.10
C PHE A 211 4.90 1.85 -20.86
N VAL A 212 5.47 2.31 -19.74
CA VAL A 212 4.72 2.66 -18.53
C VAL A 212 3.84 3.89 -18.76
N ASP A 213 4.32 4.88 -19.51
CA ASP A 213 3.54 6.07 -19.87
C ASP A 213 2.27 5.68 -20.68
N LYS A 214 2.43 4.72 -21.59
CA LYS A 214 1.29 4.10 -22.30
C LYS A 214 0.41 3.24 -21.38
N GLY A 215 0.99 2.56 -20.38
CA GLY A 215 0.29 1.73 -19.40
C GLY A 215 -0.58 2.54 -18.43
N GLN A 216 -0.08 3.68 -17.96
CA GLN A 216 -0.80 4.61 -17.10
C GLN A 216 -2.02 5.20 -17.83
N HIS A 217 -1.84 5.57 -19.11
CA HIS A 217 -2.98 5.95 -19.96
C HIS A 217 -4.00 4.82 -20.13
N LYS A 218 -3.57 3.55 -20.23
CA LYS A 218 -4.49 2.41 -20.30
C LYS A 218 -5.25 2.17 -18.99
N LEU A 219 -4.61 2.35 -17.83
CA LEU A 219 -5.27 2.21 -16.52
C LEU A 219 -6.30 3.32 -16.27
N GLN A 220 -5.95 4.58 -16.55
CA GLN A 220 -6.91 5.69 -16.47
C GLN A 220 -8.08 5.48 -17.45
N LYS A 221 -7.80 4.98 -18.65
CA LYS A 221 -8.84 4.65 -19.62
C LYS A 221 -9.71 3.49 -19.13
N ALA A 222 -9.14 2.45 -18.53
CA ALA A 222 -9.90 1.33 -17.97
C ALA A 222 -10.81 1.76 -16.81
N GLU A 223 -10.34 2.63 -15.93
CA GLU A 223 -11.15 3.17 -14.83
C GLU A 223 -12.33 4.02 -15.36
N SER A 224 -12.07 4.89 -16.34
CA SER A 224 -13.11 5.70 -16.98
C SER A 224 -14.13 4.84 -17.75
N LEU A 225 -13.68 3.75 -18.41
CA LEU A 225 -14.55 2.79 -19.09
C LEU A 225 -15.41 2.01 -18.10
N LYS A 226 -14.85 1.57 -16.96
CA LYS A 226 -15.59 0.93 -15.88
C LYS A 226 -16.68 1.85 -15.33
N LYS A 227 -16.35 3.12 -15.05
CA LYS A 227 -17.33 4.13 -14.61
C LYS A 227 -18.44 4.35 -15.65
N LYS A 228 -18.11 4.41 -16.94
CA LYS A 228 -19.10 4.55 -18.03
C LYS A 228 -19.99 3.30 -18.18
N ALA A 229 -19.44 2.10 -18.03
CA ALA A 229 -20.20 0.84 -18.10
C ALA A 229 -21.22 0.73 -16.96
N LEU A 230 -20.83 1.11 -15.74
CA LEU A 230 -21.74 1.17 -14.59
C LEU A 230 -22.89 2.16 -14.83
N LYS A 231 -22.62 3.36 -15.37
CA LYS A 231 -23.67 4.34 -15.72
C LYS A 231 -24.66 3.81 -16.75
N LYS A 232 -24.17 3.14 -17.82
CA LYS A 232 -25.04 2.54 -18.84
C LYS A 232 -25.91 1.40 -18.28
N LYS A 233 -25.37 0.58 -17.37
CA LYS A 233 -26.11 -0.48 -16.69
C LYS A 233 -27.29 0.09 -15.90
N TYR A 234 -27.07 1.15 -15.10
CA TYR A 234 -28.16 1.78 -14.34
C TYR A 234 -29.21 2.45 -15.25
N TRP A 235 -28.80 3.03 -16.37
CA TRP A 235 -29.72 3.62 -17.33
C TRP A 235 -30.64 2.57 -17.99
N LEU A 236 -30.11 1.40 -18.36
CA LEU A 236 -30.91 0.29 -18.89
C LEU A 236 -31.88 -0.30 -17.86
N ILE A 237 -31.47 -0.38 -16.59
CA ILE A 237 -32.34 -0.80 -15.49
C ILE A 237 -33.49 0.21 -15.29
N GLY A 238 -33.23 1.51 -15.42
CA GLY A 238 -34.28 2.53 -15.32
C GLY A 238 -35.35 2.42 -16.42
N ILE A 239 -34.94 2.19 -17.67
CA ILE A 239 -35.88 2.03 -18.80
C ILE A 239 -36.76 0.79 -18.62
N THR A 240 -36.16 -0.33 -18.21
CA THR A 240 -36.92 -1.58 -18.01
C THR A 240 -37.96 -1.45 -16.89
N LEU A 241 -37.64 -0.75 -15.79
CA LEU A 241 -38.60 -0.45 -14.73
C LEU A 241 -39.72 0.48 -15.19
N ALA A 242 -39.40 1.51 -15.98
CA ALA A 242 -40.41 2.44 -16.50
C ALA A 242 -41.44 1.73 -17.40
N VAL A 243 -40.97 0.83 -18.28
CA VAL A 243 -41.85 0.03 -19.15
C VAL A 243 -42.75 -0.89 -18.32
N LEU A 244 -42.21 -1.55 -17.28
CA LEU A 244 -43.00 -2.38 -16.36
C LEU A 244 -44.09 -1.58 -15.64
N ILE A 245 -43.77 -0.37 -15.16
CA ILE A 245 -44.75 0.51 -14.50
C ILE A 245 -45.88 0.90 -15.46
N ILE A 246 -45.55 1.24 -16.72
CA ILE A 246 -46.55 1.58 -17.73
C ILE A 246 -47.49 0.39 -18.02
N LEU A 247 -46.94 -0.82 -18.15
CA LEU A 247 -47.76 -2.03 -18.36
C LEU A 247 -48.69 -2.31 -17.18
N ILE A 248 -48.22 -2.11 -15.94
CA ILE A 248 -49.04 -2.28 -14.74
C ILE A 248 -50.16 -1.23 -14.70
N LEU A 249 -49.86 0.03 -15.01
CA LEU A 249 -50.87 1.10 -15.03
C LEU A 249 -51.96 0.86 -16.07
N ILE A 250 -51.58 0.38 -17.27
CA ILE A 250 -52.54 0.02 -18.31
C ILE A 250 -53.38 -1.18 -17.86
N GLY A 251 -52.78 -2.19 -17.23
CA GLY A 251 -53.50 -3.36 -16.72
C GLY A 251 -54.43 -3.08 -15.53
N ILE A 252 -54.26 -1.96 -14.81
CA ILE A 252 -55.17 -1.52 -13.74
C ILE A 252 -56.34 -0.71 -14.29
N TYR A 253 -56.16 -0.03 -15.43
CA TYR A 253 -57.17 0.83 -16.06
C TYR A 253 -58.02 0.11 -17.13
N LEU A 254 -57.65 -1.11 -17.52
CA LEU A 254 -58.38 -1.99 -18.43
C LEU A 254 -59.21 -3.01 -17.64
#